data_AF-A0A8J3YYE4-F1
#
_entry.id   AF-A0A8J3YYE4-F1
#
_cell.length_a   1.000
_cell.length_b   1.000
_cell.length_c   1.000
_cell.angle_alpha   90.00
_cell.angle_beta   90.00
_cell.angle_gamma   90.00
#
_symmetry.space_group_name_H-M   'P 1'
#
loop_
_entity.id
_entity.type
_entity.pdbx_description
1 polymer ?
#
loop_
_entity_poly.entity_id
_entity_poly.type
_entity_poly.pdbx_seq_one_letter_code
_entity_poly.pdbx_strand_id
1 'polypeptide(L)'
;MAADPESPPGTLLPARPGAAIRNSYIVVLKQDKVARPDVGALARTLSNKQSGTVGRVYTDALQGFEVSLDEAAARRLAADPAVDYVQQNSVMRQQDTQLVPPNFGLDRIDETSWPLDSQYTYPTTADGIRVYVIDSGIRASHVDFGGRVQPGVDVIFGGSTDDCSGHGTHVAGIIGGRLFGVAKGVSLVPVKVFTCGGLTDTASVLAGIDWVTAHHNPGERAIANMSISADSASSVVSLALERSMADGIVYAVAAGNLNADACAFSPGNMTNAITVGATQNSGNDSKADYSNHGFCVDVFAPGNNINSASSEFDTAMRERSGTSQATAFASGVAALVWSLHPSRTAAEITNDVLHIAIHGAIPNYGLQPNRLLFVPRTVVSGLPALLSLPGRTVSRQVGAAAGVAPYTWSATGLPTGVTINPTTGLISGRVPGKSTWTVTVTATDATGTTGSATATWRIESACLQFCNSPSEGDT
;
A
#
# COMPACT_ATOMS: atom_id res chain seq x y z
N MET A 1 -30.23 57.02 -4.40
CA MET A 1 -29.17 56.11 -4.86
C MET A 1 -29.78 54.72 -4.86
N ALA A 2 -30.09 54.18 -6.04
CA ALA A 2 -30.60 52.83 -6.16
C ALA A 2 -29.45 51.85 -5.90
N ALA A 3 -29.70 50.83 -5.07
CA ALA A 3 -28.76 49.75 -4.84
C ALA A 3 -28.53 49.00 -6.16
N ASP A 4 -27.27 48.72 -6.49
CA ASP A 4 -26.91 47.88 -7.63
C ASP A 4 -27.60 46.50 -7.50
N PRO A 5 -28.14 45.94 -8.59
CA PRO A 5 -28.73 44.61 -8.56
C PRO A 5 -27.64 43.59 -8.23
N GLU A 6 -27.89 42.80 -7.17
CA GLU A 6 -27.04 41.71 -6.72
C GLU A 6 -26.83 40.74 -7.89
N SER A 7 -25.57 40.58 -8.32
CA SER A 7 -25.21 39.66 -9.41
C SER A 7 -25.66 38.23 -9.05
N PRO A 8 -26.10 37.41 -10.02
CA PRO A 8 -26.57 36.06 -9.73
C PRO A 8 -25.49 35.27 -8.95
N PRO A 9 -25.89 34.47 -7.95
CA PRO A 9 -24.93 33.76 -7.12
C PRO A 9 -24.13 32.79 -7.97
N GLY A 10 -22.81 32.98 -7.97
CA GLY A 10 -21.87 32.11 -8.64
C GLY A 10 -21.91 30.67 -8.13
N THR A 11 -21.56 29.71 -8.99
CA THR A 11 -21.55 28.29 -8.61
C THR A 11 -20.19 27.91 -7.98
N LEU A 12 -20.20 27.63 -6.67
CA LEU A 12 -19.06 27.04 -5.95
C LEU A 12 -19.34 25.56 -5.64
N LEU A 13 -18.61 24.66 -6.29
CA LEU A 13 -18.72 23.22 -6.09
C LEU A 13 -17.77 22.76 -4.98
N PRO A 14 -18.26 22.15 -3.89
CA PRO A 14 -17.40 21.65 -2.82
C PRO A 14 -16.69 20.35 -3.24
N ALA A 15 -15.52 20.10 -2.65
CA ALA A 15 -14.88 18.79 -2.71
C ALA A 15 -15.57 17.82 -1.73
N ARG A 16 -15.35 16.52 -1.88
CA ARG A 16 -15.82 15.54 -0.89
C ARG A 16 -15.20 15.84 0.49
N PRO A 17 -15.96 15.71 1.60
CA PRO A 17 -15.41 15.80 2.94
C PRO A 17 -14.18 14.89 3.12
N GLY A 18 -13.09 15.41 3.69
CA GLY A 18 -11.82 14.69 3.89
C GLY A 18 -10.87 14.67 2.68
N ALA A 19 -11.31 15.12 1.50
CA ALA A 19 -10.45 15.25 0.31
C ALA A 19 -10.13 16.70 -0.07
N ALA A 20 -10.80 17.66 0.56
CA ALA A 20 -10.66 19.08 0.27
C ALA A 20 -9.28 19.64 0.63
N ILE A 21 -8.64 20.34 -0.31
CA ILE A 21 -7.45 21.14 -0.03
C ILE A 21 -7.92 22.52 0.44
N ARG A 22 -7.63 22.85 1.69
CA ARG A 22 -8.08 24.10 2.31
C ARG A 22 -7.57 25.31 1.53
N ASN A 23 -8.45 26.28 1.29
CA ASN A 23 -8.17 27.55 0.62
C ASN A 23 -7.61 27.41 -0.81
N SER A 24 -7.84 26.28 -1.49
CA SER A 24 -7.40 26.04 -2.87
C SER A 24 -8.61 25.73 -3.75
N TYR A 25 -8.71 26.41 -4.90
CA TYR A 25 -9.84 26.31 -5.82
C TYR A 25 -9.38 26.27 -7.26
N ILE A 26 -10.16 25.61 -8.12
CA ILE A 26 -10.03 25.58 -9.56
C ILE A 26 -11.17 26.43 -10.14
N VAL A 27 -10.81 27.48 -10.87
CA VAL A 27 -11.74 28.39 -11.55
C VAL A 27 -11.84 27.95 -13.00
N VAL A 28 -13.06 27.65 -13.44
CA VAL A 28 -13.36 27.31 -14.83
C VAL A 28 -14.00 28.52 -15.50
N LEU A 29 -13.46 28.90 -16.65
CA LEU A 29 -13.91 30.07 -17.41
C LEU A 29 -14.84 29.64 -18.54
N LYS A 30 -15.78 30.52 -18.88
CA LYS A 30 -16.70 30.33 -19.99
C LYS A 30 -15.96 30.41 -21.33
N GLN A 31 -15.92 29.30 -22.07
CA GLN A 31 -15.17 29.20 -23.32
C GLN A 31 -15.71 30.10 -24.43
N ASP A 32 -16.99 30.52 -24.37
CA ASP A 32 -17.59 31.47 -25.30
C ASP A 32 -17.28 32.93 -24.95
N LYS A 33 -16.69 33.20 -23.77
CA LYS A 33 -16.38 34.55 -23.27
C LYS A 33 -14.89 34.85 -23.17
N VAL A 34 -14.05 33.83 -23.03
CA VAL A 34 -12.61 34.01 -22.82
C VAL A 34 -11.87 33.25 -23.91
N ALA A 35 -11.01 33.93 -24.67
CA ALA A 35 -10.14 33.26 -25.62
C ALA A 35 -8.93 32.66 -24.89
N ARG A 36 -8.42 31.51 -25.37
CA ARG A 36 -7.27 30.81 -24.76
C ARG A 36 -6.06 31.72 -24.47
N PRO A 37 -5.64 32.65 -25.36
CA PRO A 37 -4.52 33.54 -25.09
C PRO A 37 -4.75 34.51 -23.91
N ASP A 38 -6.01 34.82 -23.60
CA ASP A 38 -6.38 35.83 -22.60
C ASP A 38 -6.54 35.25 -21.19
N VAL A 39 -6.64 33.93 -21.06
CA VAL A 39 -6.89 33.23 -19.79
C VAL A 39 -5.87 33.63 -18.71
N GLY A 40 -4.58 33.70 -19.06
CA GLY A 40 -3.53 34.05 -18.10
C GLY A 40 -3.59 35.49 -17.60
N ALA A 41 -3.99 36.44 -18.47
CA ALA A 41 -4.18 37.83 -18.08
C ALA A 41 -5.43 37.99 -17.21
N LEU A 42 -6.52 37.34 -17.60
CA LEU A 42 -7.77 37.36 -16.85
C LEU A 42 -7.64 36.69 -15.48
N ALA A 43 -6.94 35.56 -15.37
CA ALA A 43 -6.67 34.89 -14.10
C ALA A 43 -6.03 35.84 -13.07
N ARG A 44 -5.02 36.61 -13.49
CA ARG A 44 -4.36 37.62 -12.64
C ARG A 44 -5.33 38.72 -12.21
N THR A 45 -6.11 39.25 -13.15
CA THR A 45 -7.10 40.30 -12.86
C THR A 45 -8.15 39.83 -11.85
N LEU A 46 -8.72 38.65 -12.06
CA LEU A 46 -9.76 38.10 -11.21
C LEU A 46 -9.22 37.72 -9.82
N SER A 47 -8.04 37.11 -9.77
CA SER A 47 -7.37 36.77 -8.50
C SER A 47 -7.05 38.02 -7.68
N ASN A 48 -6.51 39.07 -8.29
CA ASN A 48 -6.16 40.32 -7.60
C ASN A 48 -7.38 41.04 -7.02
N LYS A 49 -8.53 41.01 -7.70
CA LYS A 49 -9.80 41.55 -7.17
C LYS A 49 -10.23 40.89 -5.86
N GLN A 50 -9.82 39.65 -5.63
CA GLN A 50 -10.20 38.85 -4.46
C GLN A 50 -9.03 38.61 -3.49
N SER A 51 -7.91 39.33 -3.67
CA SER A 51 -6.68 39.11 -2.89
C SER A 51 -6.18 37.66 -2.92
N GLY A 52 -6.50 36.92 -3.98
CA GLY A 52 -6.07 35.54 -4.19
C GLY A 52 -4.69 35.48 -4.84
N THR A 53 -4.04 34.31 -4.73
CA THR A 53 -2.81 34.01 -5.47
C THR A 53 -3.08 32.97 -6.55
N VAL A 54 -2.82 33.32 -7.81
CA VAL A 54 -2.91 32.38 -8.94
C VAL A 54 -1.83 31.32 -8.80
N GLY A 55 -2.22 30.05 -8.88
CA GLY A 55 -1.33 28.91 -9.04
C GLY A 55 -1.11 28.61 -10.52
N ARG A 56 -1.61 27.47 -10.97
CA ARG A 56 -1.52 27.04 -12.37
C ARG A 56 -2.56 27.75 -13.24
N VAL A 57 -2.22 27.96 -14.52
CA VAL A 57 -3.15 28.42 -15.56
C VAL A 57 -3.32 27.31 -16.59
N TYR A 58 -4.56 26.99 -16.94
CA TYR A 58 -4.94 25.97 -17.90
C TYR A 58 -5.49 26.66 -19.15
N THR A 59 -4.98 26.29 -20.33
CA THR A 59 -5.45 26.88 -21.60
C THR A 59 -5.88 25.86 -22.66
N ASP A 60 -5.37 24.63 -22.59
CA ASP A 60 -5.57 23.62 -23.64
C ASP A 60 -6.77 22.70 -23.36
N ALA A 61 -6.69 21.90 -22.30
CA ALA A 61 -7.74 20.94 -21.92
C ALA A 61 -8.87 21.58 -21.11
N LEU A 62 -8.54 22.64 -20.39
CA LEU A 62 -9.44 23.45 -19.58
C LEU A 62 -9.04 24.90 -19.78
N GLN A 63 -10.00 25.82 -19.92
CA GLN A 63 -9.73 27.26 -19.84
C GLN A 63 -10.05 27.71 -18.41
N GLY A 64 -9.01 27.95 -17.63
CA GLY A 64 -9.19 28.16 -16.21
C GLY A 64 -7.88 28.35 -15.46
N PHE A 65 -7.96 28.44 -14.14
CA PHE A 65 -6.77 28.58 -13.31
C PHE A 65 -7.02 28.07 -11.89
N GLU A 66 -5.95 27.64 -11.24
CA GLU A 66 -5.93 27.39 -9.81
C GLU A 66 -5.73 28.70 -9.05
N VAL A 67 -6.42 28.88 -7.94
CA VAL A 67 -6.28 30.06 -7.08
C VAL A 67 -6.33 29.68 -5.61
N SER A 68 -5.47 30.31 -4.82
CA SER A 68 -5.49 30.23 -3.36
C SER A 68 -6.19 31.46 -2.78
N LEU A 69 -7.30 31.26 -2.06
CA LEU A 69 -8.12 32.31 -1.42
C LEU A 69 -9.05 31.69 -0.36
N ASP A 70 -9.71 32.49 0.48
CA ASP A 70 -10.71 31.98 1.42
C ASP A 70 -12.05 31.63 0.72
N GLU A 71 -12.92 30.88 1.38
CA GLU A 71 -14.18 30.43 0.77
C GLU A 71 -15.12 31.60 0.40
N ALA A 72 -15.13 32.68 1.18
CA ALA A 72 -15.98 33.83 0.89
C ALA A 72 -15.51 34.54 -0.40
N ALA A 73 -14.21 34.67 -0.60
CA ALA A 73 -13.58 35.13 -1.83
C ALA A 73 -13.86 34.19 -3.01
N ALA A 74 -13.89 32.87 -2.78
CA ALA A 74 -14.18 31.88 -3.81
C ALA A 74 -15.61 32.03 -4.33
N ARG A 75 -16.57 32.25 -3.41
CA ARG A 75 -17.97 32.51 -3.75
C ARG A 75 -18.14 33.80 -4.54
N ARG A 76 -17.43 34.87 -4.16
CA ARG A 76 -17.43 36.13 -4.94
C ARG A 76 -16.81 35.95 -6.32
N LEU A 77 -15.72 35.19 -6.42
CA LEU A 77 -15.07 34.88 -7.68
C LEU A 77 -15.98 34.06 -8.61
N ALA A 78 -16.73 33.12 -8.05
CA ALA A 78 -17.68 32.31 -8.81
C ALA A 78 -18.81 33.14 -9.46
N ALA A 79 -19.09 34.34 -8.94
CA ALA A 79 -20.13 35.23 -9.46
C ALA A 79 -19.64 36.13 -10.62
N ASP A 80 -18.35 36.07 -10.98
CA ASP A 80 -17.82 36.88 -12.09
C ASP A 80 -18.41 36.39 -13.44
N PRO A 81 -18.85 37.29 -14.35
CA PRO A 81 -19.46 36.92 -15.62
C PRO A 81 -18.61 36.01 -16.50
N ALA A 82 -17.28 36.09 -16.41
CA ALA A 82 -16.35 35.27 -17.17
C ALA A 82 -16.14 33.86 -16.58
N VAL A 83 -16.55 33.66 -15.32
CA VAL A 83 -16.45 32.37 -14.62
C VAL A 83 -17.70 31.54 -14.91
N ASP A 84 -17.48 30.27 -15.22
CA ASP A 84 -18.53 29.27 -15.37
C ASP A 84 -18.87 28.69 -13.99
N TYR A 85 -17.86 28.14 -13.32
CA TYR A 85 -17.95 27.71 -11.93
C TYR A 85 -16.57 27.72 -11.26
N VAL A 86 -16.58 27.70 -9.93
CA VAL A 86 -15.41 27.46 -9.10
C VAL A 86 -15.58 26.11 -8.42
N GLN A 87 -14.56 25.27 -8.44
CA GLN A 87 -14.55 23.99 -7.73
C GLN A 87 -13.46 23.99 -6.66
N GLN A 88 -13.80 23.59 -5.44
CA GLN A 88 -12.80 23.40 -4.40
C GLN A 88 -11.82 22.30 -4.81
N ASN A 89 -10.53 22.60 -4.71
CA ASN A 89 -9.47 21.67 -5.09
C ASN A 89 -9.48 20.46 -4.15
N SER A 90 -9.13 19.30 -4.68
CA SER A 90 -9.17 18.03 -3.95
C SER A 90 -7.92 17.20 -4.21
N VAL A 91 -7.52 16.42 -3.20
CA VAL A 91 -6.47 15.42 -3.38
C VAL A 91 -6.92 14.35 -4.39
N MET A 92 -6.08 14.08 -5.38
CA MET A 92 -6.20 12.91 -6.26
C MET A 92 -5.21 11.86 -5.75
N ARG A 93 -5.66 10.61 -5.58
CA ARG A 93 -4.83 9.49 -5.13
C ARG A 93 -4.71 8.45 -6.24
N GLN A 94 -3.57 7.77 -6.28
CA GLN A 94 -3.36 6.60 -7.14
C GLN A 94 -4.35 5.50 -6.71
N GLN A 95 -4.84 4.68 -7.66
CA GLN A 95 -6.02 3.81 -7.45
C GLN A 95 -5.81 2.63 -6.49
N ASP A 96 -4.61 2.47 -5.92
CA ASP A 96 -4.20 1.29 -5.17
C ASP A 96 -4.16 1.50 -3.64
N THR A 97 -4.84 2.55 -3.14
CA THR A 97 -4.99 2.79 -1.69
C THR A 97 -6.43 2.55 -1.22
N GLN A 98 -6.61 1.61 -0.29
CA GLN A 98 -7.86 1.40 0.44
C GLN A 98 -7.91 2.29 1.69
N LEU A 99 -8.92 3.14 1.79
CA LEU A 99 -9.16 3.96 2.99
C LEU A 99 -9.94 3.16 4.03
N VAL A 100 -9.55 3.33 5.30
CA VAL A 100 -10.15 2.70 6.48
C VAL A 100 -10.36 1.20 6.24
N PRO A 101 -9.27 0.43 6.00
CA PRO A 101 -9.41 -1.01 5.79
C PRO A 101 -10.12 -1.64 7.00
N PRO A 102 -11.12 -2.52 6.78
CA PRO A 102 -11.90 -3.13 7.86
C PRO A 102 -11.09 -4.14 8.69
N ASN A 103 -9.83 -4.34 8.31
CA ASN A 103 -8.83 -5.18 8.94
C ASN A 103 -7.58 -4.31 9.18
N PHE A 104 -7.30 -3.97 10.45
CA PHE A 104 -6.15 -3.13 10.81
C PHE A 104 -4.81 -3.75 10.38
N GLY A 105 -4.75 -5.09 10.23
CA GLY A 105 -3.53 -5.77 9.84
C GLY A 105 -3.08 -5.39 8.44
N LEU A 106 -3.98 -4.92 7.56
CA LEU A 106 -3.63 -4.38 6.26
C LEU A 106 -2.78 -3.10 6.40
N ASP A 107 -3.29 -2.13 7.15
CA ASP A 107 -2.61 -0.87 7.49
C ASP A 107 -1.31 -1.14 8.27
N ARG A 108 -1.28 -2.19 9.10
CA ARG A 108 -0.04 -2.53 9.80
C ARG A 108 1.03 -3.01 8.83
N ILE A 109 0.73 -3.85 7.84
CA ILE A 109 1.78 -4.43 7.00
C ILE A 109 2.32 -3.47 5.93
N ASP A 110 1.71 -2.31 5.66
CA ASP A 110 2.26 -1.30 4.75
C ASP A 110 2.89 -0.07 5.44
N GLU A 111 2.94 -0.07 6.78
CA GLU A 111 3.57 0.97 7.60
C GLU A 111 4.85 0.51 8.31
N THR A 112 5.86 1.39 8.44
CA THR A 112 7.13 1.03 9.09
C THR A 112 7.08 1.12 10.62
N SER A 113 6.11 1.85 11.17
CA SER A 113 5.98 2.09 12.62
C SER A 113 4.60 2.62 12.98
N TRP A 114 4.22 2.53 14.25
CA TRP A 114 3.06 3.20 14.81
C TRP A 114 3.27 4.73 14.97
N PRO A 115 2.20 5.55 15.03
CA PRO A 115 0.78 5.19 14.83
C PRO A 115 0.45 4.92 13.35
N LEU A 116 -0.55 4.07 13.12
CA LEU A 116 -1.06 3.74 11.79
C LEU A 116 -1.90 4.88 11.18
N ASP A 117 -2.05 4.89 9.85
CA ASP A 117 -2.65 6.00 9.11
C ASP A 117 -4.08 5.75 8.60
N SER A 118 -4.63 4.56 8.88
CA SER A 118 -5.94 4.09 8.41
C SER A 118 -6.04 3.97 6.89
N GLN A 119 -4.93 3.69 6.22
CA GLN A 119 -4.89 3.40 4.79
C GLN A 119 -4.17 2.07 4.56
N TYR A 120 -4.42 1.46 3.41
CA TYR A 120 -3.65 0.32 2.94
C TYR A 120 -3.31 0.53 1.48
N THR A 121 -2.03 0.71 1.18
CA THR A 121 -1.50 0.92 -0.16
C THR A 121 -0.79 -0.33 -0.64
N TYR A 122 -1.30 -0.94 -1.71
CA TYR A 122 -0.72 -2.12 -2.31
C TYR A 122 -0.05 -1.76 -3.65
N PRO A 123 1.13 -2.32 -3.96
CA PRO A 123 1.86 -1.97 -5.19
C PRO A 123 1.27 -2.62 -6.45
N THR A 124 0.42 -3.63 -6.27
CA THR A 124 -0.26 -4.38 -7.33
C THR A 124 -1.42 -5.17 -6.72
N THR A 125 -2.39 -5.57 -7.53
CA THR A 125 -3.42 -6.55 -7.17
C THR A 125 -2.90 -7.98 -7.18
N ALA A 126 -1.74 -8.26 -7.78
CA ALA A 126 -1.16 -9.60 -7.97
C ALA A 126 -1.98 -10.54 -8.87
N ASP A 127 -2.47 -10.01 -9.99
CA ASP A 127 -3.17 -10.81 -11.00
C ASP A 127 -2.26 -11.91 -11.59
N GLY A 128 -2.86 -13.06 -11.88
CA GLY A 128 -2.16 -14.20 -12.46
C GLY A 128 -1.22 -14.92 -11.49
N ILE A 129 -1.38 -14.69 -10.18
CA ILE A 129 -0.84 -15.53 -9.11
C ILE A 129 -1.96 -16.43 -8.59
N ARG A 130 -1.66 -17.71 -8.40
CA ARG A 130 -2.59 -18.69 -7.83
C ARG A 130 -2.19 -19.02 -6.40
N VAL A 131 -3.15 -18.91 -5.48
CA VAL A 131 -2.96 -19.27 -4.08
C VAL A 131 -3.83 -20.47 -3.71
N TYR A 132 -3.19 -21.60 -3.43
CA TYR A 132 -3.83 -22.79 -2.88
C TYR A 132 -4.03 -22.61 -1.37
N VAL A 133 -5.26 -22.79 -0.90
CA VAL A 133 -5.63 -22.67 0.51
C VAL A 133 -5.88 -24.08 1.05
N ILE A 134 -4.86 -24.66 1.67
CA ILE A 134 -4.92 -26.01 2.27
C ILE A 134 -5.57 -25.87 3.65
N ASP A 135 -6.90 -26.07 3.71
CA ASP A 135 -7.72 -25.74 4.88
C ASP A 135 -9.07 -26.48 4.90
N SER A 136 -10.13 -25.87 5.42
CA SER A 136 -11.48 -26.40 5.59
C SER A 136 -12.41 -26.18 4.40
N GLY A 137 -11.89 -25.60 3.31
CA GLY A 137 -12.64 -25.21 2.12
C GLY A 137 -12.73 -23.68 1.97
N ILE A 138 -13.41 -23.20 0.94
CA ILE A 138 -13.72 -21.78 0.77
C ILE A 138 -15.18 -21.65 0.32
N ARG A 139 -15.93 -20.76 0.95
CA ARG A 139 -17.27 -20.38 0.48
C ARG A 139 -17.16 -19.49 -0.76
N ALA A 140 -17.10 -20.11 -1.94
CA ALA A 140 -16.82 -19.45 -3.22
C ALA A 140 -17.78 -18.31 -3.57
N SER A 141 -19.04 -18.40 -3.12
CA SER A 141 -20.09 -17.41 -3.41
C SER A 141 -19.96 -16.11 -2.61
N HIS A 142 -19.09 -16.05 -1.59
CA HIS A 142 -18.91 -14.86 -0.77
C HIS A 142 -18.50 -13.64 -1.61
N VAL A 143 -19.22 -12.52 -1.46
CA VAL A 143 -19.10 -11.35 -2.35
C VAL A 143 -17.72 -10.71 -2.34
N ASP A 144 -16.96 -10.94 -1.27
CA ASP A 144 -15.61 -10.41 -1.15
C ASP A 144 -14.62 -11.07 -2.12
N PHE A 145 -14.89 -12.31 -2.56
CA PHE A 145 -14.06 -12.98 -3.56
C PHE A 145 -14.41 -12.58 -4.99
N GLY A 146 -15.65 -12.21 -5.28
CA GLY A 146 -16.06 -11.71 -6.60
C GLY A 146 -15.75 -12.67 -7.76
N GLY A 147 -15.87 -13.98 -7.54
CA GLY A 147 -15.62 -15.02 -8.55
C GLY A 147 -14.17 -15.47 -8.69
N ARG A 148 -13.26 -15.01 -7.81
CA ARG A 148 -11.83 -15.38 -7.85
C ARG A 148 -11.50 -16.72 -7.19
N VAL A 149 -12.48 -17.37 -6.57
CA VAL A 149 -12.34 -18.76 -6.09
C VAL A 149 -12.53 -19.70 -7.26
N GLN A 150 -11.47 -20.44 -7.60
CA GLN A 150 -11.43 -21.42 -8.68
C GLN A 150 -11.82 -22.82 -8.16
N PRO A 151 -12.12 -23.78 -9.05
CA PRO A 151 -12.31 -25.17 -8.66
C PRO A 151 -11.09 -25.72 -7.92
N GLY A 152 -11.34 -26.49 -6.86
CA GLY A 152 -10.32 -27.13 -6.05
C GLY A 152 -10.67 -28.59 -5.74
N VAL A 153 -10.18 -29.10 -4.61
CA VAL A 153 -10.39 -30.50 -4.21
C VAL A 153 -10.86 -30.64 -2.76
N ASP A 154 -11.72 -31.62 -2.52
CA ASP A 154 -11.99 -32.17 -1.19
C ASP A 154 -11.35 -33.55 -1.07
N VAL A 155 -10.24 -33.62 -0.34
CA VAL A 155 -9.50 -34.88 -0.17
C VAL A 155 -10.08 -35.77 0.94
N ILE A 156 -11.07 -35.27 1.68
CA ILE A 156 -11.71 -36.00 2.77
C ILE A 156 -12.82 -36.89 2.23
N PHE A 157 -13.76 -36.32 1.48
CA PHE A 157 -14.95 -37.03 1.01
C PHE A 157 -15.11 -37.03 -0.53
N GLY A 158 -14.22 -36.36 -1.27
CA GLY A 158 -14.31 -36.26 -2.74
C GLY A 158 -15.47 -35.38 -3.23
N GLY A 159 -16.02 -34.53 -2.35
CA GLY A 159 -17.22 -33.74 -2.59
C GLY A 159 -16.98 -32.24 -2.80
N SER A 160 -17.88 -31.43 -2.26
CA SER A 160 -17.79 -29.96 -2.36
C SER A 160 -16.60 -29.41 -1.57
N THR A 161 -15.93 -28.42 -2.15
CA THR A 161 -14.91 -27.62 -1.47
C THR A 161 -15.49 -26.47 -0.63
N ASP A 162 -16.81 -26.41 -0.48
CA ASP A 162 -17.47 -25.41 0.36
C ASP A 162 -16.99 -25.51 1.82
N ASP A 163 -16.83 -24.34 2.40
CA ASP A 163 -16.35 -24.21 3.77
C ASP A 163 -17.50 -24.28 4.77
N CYS A 164 -17.57 -25.38 5.50
CA CYS A 164 -18.51 -25.59 6.59
C CYS A 164 -17.92 -25.32 7.99
N SER A 165 -16.60 -25.10 8.10
CA SER A 165 -15.94 -24.77 9.38
C SER A 165 -15.76 -23.25 9.55
N GLY A 166 -15.58 -22.55 8.44
CA GLY A 166 -15.39 -21.10 8.35
C GLY A 166 -13.96 -20.64 8.54
N HIS A 167 -13.00 -21.54 8.75
CA HIS A 167 -11.60 -21.17 8.91
C HIS A 167 -10.97 -20.83 7.54
N GLY A 168 -11.22 -21.66 6.52
CA GLY A 168 -10.62 -21.53 5.19
C GLY A 168 -11.11 -20.29 4.44
N THR A 169 -12.41 -19.97 4.55
CA THR A 169 -13.01 -18.73 4.03
C THR A 169 -12.39 -17.49 4.68
N HIS A 170 -12.11 -17.56 5.99
CA HIS A 170 -11.52 -16.45 6.73
C HIS A 170 -10.09 -16.15 6.29
N VAL A 171 -9.23 -17.19 6.22
CA VAL A 171 -7.85 -17.01 5.75
C VAL A 171 -7.81 -16.64 4.26
N ALA A 172 -8.66 -17.24 3.41
CA ALA A 172 -8.76 -16.86 2.00
C ALA A 172 -9.16 -15.38 1.82
N GLY A 173 -10.03 -14.86 2.70
CA GLY A 173 -10.40 -13.45 2.72
C GLY A 173 -9.23 -12.52 3.03
N ILE A 174 -8.31 -12.92 3.93
CA ILE A 174 -7.10 -12.15 4.25
C ILE A 174 -6.08 -12.21 3.10
N ILE A 175 -5.98 -13.35 2.43
CA ILE A 175 -5.07 -13.50 1.28
C ILE A 175 -5.55 -12.63 0.11
N GLY A 176 -6.79 -12.85 -0.32
CA GLY A 176 -7.29 -12.39 -1.61
C GLY A 176 -8.69 -11.79 -1.57
N GLY A 177 -9.24 -11.41 -0.42
CA GLY A 177 -10.50 -10.67 -0.36
C GLY A 177 -10.42 -9.27 -1.00
N ARG A 178 -11.51 -8.75 -1.55
CA ARG A 178 -11.56 -7.37 -2.07
C ARG A 178 -11.43 -6.35 -0.94
N LEU A 179 -12.14 -6.58 0.17
CA LEU A 179 -12.18 -5.72 1.35
C LEU A 179 -11.10 -6.07 2.37
N PHE A 180 -10.89 -7.37 2.62
CA PHE A 180 -10.02 -7.85 3.68
C PHE A 180 -8.63 -8.28 3.20
N GLY A 181 -8.47 -8.44 1.88
CA GLY A 181 -7.32 -9.09 1.29
C GLY A 181 -6.11 -8.18 1.08
N VAL A 182 -4.94 -8.79 1.28
CA VAL A 182 -3.63 -8.22 0.95
C VAL A 182 -3.43 -8.14 -0.56
N ALA A 183 -3.64 -9.25 -1.28
CA ALA A 183 -3.39 -9.38 -2.71
C ALA A 183 -4.71 -9.51 -3.48
N LYS A 184 -5.30 -8.37 -3.84
CA LYS A 184 -6.72 -8.25 -4.25
C LYS A 184 -7.07 -8.77 -5.65
N GLY A 185 -6.14 -9.38 -6.38
CA GLY A 185 -6.29 -9.91 -7.74
C GLY A 185 -5.87 -11.38 -7.88
N VAL A 186 -5.42 -12.03 -6.81
CA VAL A 186 -5.06 -13.46 -6.86
C VAL A 186 -6.26 -14.35 -7.15
N SER A 187 -6.00 -15.51 -7.76
CA SER A 187 -6.97 -16.61 -7.82
C SER A 187 -6.79 -17.52 -6.61
N LEU A 188 -7.88 -17.88 -5.95
CA LEU A 188 -7.88 -18.72 -4.74
C LEU A 188 -8.35 -20.12 -5.10
N VAL A 189 -7.62 -21.16 -4.70
CA VAL A 189 -7.98 -22.57 -4.94
C VAL A 189 -8.18 -23.27 -3.60
N PRO A 190 -9.40 -23.72 -3.27
CA PRO A 190 -9.64 -24.44 -2.02
C PRO A 190 -9.09 -25.87 -2.09
N VAL A 191 -8.27 -26.25 -1.11
CA VAL A 191 -7.80 -27.63 -0.92
C VAL A 191 -8.30 -28.07 0.46
N LYS A 192 -9.48 -28.70 0.47
CA LYS A 192 -10.18 -29.04 1.70
C LYS A 192 -9.58 -30.31 2.31
N VAL A 193 -8.88 -30.14 3.43
CA VAL A 193 -8.24 -31.18 4.25
C VAL A 193 -8.84 -31.27 5.66
N PHE A 194 -9.81 -30.42 6.01
CA PHE A 194 -10.55 -30.52 7.27
C PHE A 194 -12.00 -30.94 7.06
N THR A 195 -12.49 -31.72 8.01
CA THR A 195 -13.91 -31.96 8.21
C THR A 195 -14.64 -30.69 8.69
N CYS A 196 -15.97 -30.68 8.61
CA CYS A 196 -16.77 -29.56 9.15
C CYS A 196 -16.62 -29.37 10.67
N GLY A 197 -16.19 -30.42 11.39
CA GLY A 197 -15.88 -30.34 12.81
C GLY A 197 -14.53 -29.69 13.13
N GLY A 198 -13.76 -29.25 12.12
CA GLY A 198 -12.45 -28.64 12.32
C GLY A 198 -11.34 -29.66 12.65
N LEU A 199 -11.54 -30.94 12.32
CA LEU A 199 -10.54 -31.99 12.48
C LEU A 199 -9.93 -32.37 11.13
N THR A 200 -8.63 -32.66 11.14
CA THR A 200 -7.84 -33.21 10.04
C THR A 200 -6.89 -34.27 10.58
N ASP A 201 -6.28 -35.06 9.70
CA ASP A 201 -5.22 -35.99 10.03
C ASP A 201 -4.01 -35.80 9.10
N THR A 202 -2.89 -36.44 9.44
CA THR A 202 -1.68 -36.36 8.63
C THR A 202 -1.89 -36.86 7.20
N ALA A 203 -2.68 -37.92 7.00
CA ALA A 203 -2.91 -38.47 5.67
C ALA A 203 -3.65 -37.50 4.74
N SER A 204 -4.65 -36.80 5.28
CA SER A 204 -5.43 -35.78 4.57
C SER A 204 -4.59 -34.57 4.23
N VAL A 205 -3.73 -34.13 5.15
CA VAL A 205 -2.76 -33.05 4.91
C VAL A 205 -1.78 -33.44 3.80
N LEU A 206 -1.23 -34.65 3.85
CA LEU A 206 -0.33 -35.15 2.81
C LEU A 206 -1.02 -35.25 1.45
N ALA A 207 -2.27 -35.73 1.41
CA ALA A 207 -3.07 -35.78 0.18
C ALA A 207 -3.34 -34.37 -0.39
N GLY A 208 -3.58 -33.38 0.47
CA GLY A 208 -3.71 -31.98 0.06
C GLY A 208 -2.42 -31.42 -0.55
N ILE A 209 -1.27 -31.66 0.09
CA ILE A 209 0.04 -31.25 -0.42
C ILE A 209 0.32 -31.93 -1.77
N ASP A 210 0.13 -33.24 -1.85
CA ASP A 210 0.35 -34.03 -3.07
C ASP A 210 -0.55 -33.56 -4.22
N TRP A 211 -1.82 -33.27 -3.93
CA TRP A 211 -2.74 -32.72 -4.93
C TRP A 211 -2.27 -31.37 -5.45
N VAL A 212 -1.84 -30.47 -4.57
CA VAL A 212 -1.30 -29.15 -4.97
C VAL A 212 -0.09 -29.34 -5.90
N THR A 213 0.89 -30.16 -5.50
CA THR A 213 2.08 -30.48 -6.32
C THR A 213 1.69 -31.05 -7.68
N ALA A 214 0.71 -31.95 -7.73
CA ALA A 214 0.28 -32.57 -8.99
C ALA A 214 -0.56 -31.66 -9.91
N HIS A 215 -1.16 -30.58 -9.39
CA HIS A 215 -2.15 -29.76 -10.11
C HIS A 215 -1.74 -28.30 -10.33
N HIS A 216 -0.60 -27.85 -9.80
CA HIS A 216 0.00 -26.62 -10.31
C HIS A 216 0.64 -26.87 -11.67
N ASN A 217 0.56 -25.88 -12.54
CA ASN A 217 1.21 -26.01 -13.84
C ASN A 217 2.73 -25.76 -13.69
N PRO A 218 3.59 -26.44 -14.47
CA PRO A 218 5.00 -26.08 -14.54
C PRO A 218 5.18 -24.61 -14.93
N GLY A 219 5.97 -23.88 -14.15
CA GLY A 219 6.18 -22.43 -14.34
C GLY A 219 5.02 -21.54 -13.88
N GLU A 220 3.97 -22.11 -13.28
CA GLU A 220 2.93 -21.34 -12.60
C GLU A 220 3.49 -20.67 -11.35
N ARG A 221 3.13 -19.40 -11.14
CA ARG A 221 3.43 -18.68 -9.90
C ARG A 221 2.41 -19.10 -8.85
N ALA A 222 2.75 -20.17 -8.13
CA ALA A 222 1.89 -20.86 -7.17
C ALA A 222 2.36 -20.62 -5.73
N ILE A 223 1.42 -20.20 -4.88
CA ILE A 223 1.63 -20.07 -3.43
C ILE A 223 0.68 -21.04 -2.74
N ALA A 224 1.12 -21.69 -1.67
CA ALA A 224 0.30 -22.50 -0.80
C ALA A 224 0.25 -21.87 0.59
N ASN A 225 -0.95 -21.48 1.01
CA ASN A 225 -1.23 -21.12 2.40
C ASN A 225 -1.61 -22.37 3.18
N MET A 226 -0.78 -22.75 4.14
CA MET A 226 -1.04 -23.89 5.03
C MET A 226 -1.08 -23.42 6.48
N SER A 227 -2.24 -22.89 6.87
CA SER A 227 -2.53 -22.37 8.20
C SER A 227 -2.92 -23.49 9.18
N ILE A 228 -2.11 -24.54 9.23
CA ILE A 228 -2.32 -25.77 9.99
C ILE A 228 -1.15 -25.94 10.95
N SER A 229 -1.38 -26.49 12.14
CA SER A 229 -0.32 -26.96 13.04
C SER A 229 -0.71 -28.33 13.58
N ALA A 230 0.22 -29.27 13.53
CA ALA A 230 0.10 -30.54 14.24
C ALA A 230 0.54 -30.35 15.71
N ASP A 231 0.17 -31.31 16.57
CA ASP A 231 0.56 -31.32 17.99
C ASP A 231 2.03 -31.73 18.20
N SER A 232 2.73 -32.15 17.15
CA SER A 232 4.15 -32.52 17.16
C SER A 232 4.80 -32.39 15.78
N ALA A 233 6.13 -32.42 15.74
CA ALA A 233 6.90 -32.48 14.51
C ALA A 233 6.64 -33.81 13.77
N SER A 234 6.49 -33.71 12.45
CA SER A 234 6.16 -34.84 11.56
C SER A 234 7.10 -34.83 10.35
N SER A 235 8.05 -35.76 10.35
CA SER A 235 9.05 -35.87 9.28
C SER A 235 8.43 -36.14 7.90
N VAL A 236 7.30 -36.85 7.84
CA VAL A 236 6.59 -37.11 6.58
C VAL A 236 5.93 -35.84 6.02
N VAL A 237 5.39 -34.98 6.88
CA VAL A 237 4.84 -33.67 6.46
C VAL A 237 5.96 -32.76 5.98
N SER A 238 7.08 -32.71 6.73
CA SER A 238 8.24 -31.92 6.30
C SER A 238 8.77 -32.37 4.93
N LEU A 239 8.92 -33.69 4.71
CA LEU A 239 9.37 -34.23 3.43
C LEU A 239 8.42 -33.89 2.26
N ALA A 240 7.10 -33.95 2.50
CA ALA A 240 6.12 -33.60 1.46
C ALA A 240 6.19 -32.11 1.10
N LEU A 241 6.31 -31.24 2.10
CA LEU A 241 6.48 -29.80 1.88
C LEU A 241 7.79 -29.48 1.17
N GLU A 242 8.91 -30.09 1.57
CA GLU A 242 10.20 -29.93 0.91
C GLU A 242 10.13 -30.28 -0.59
N ARG A 243 9.47 -31.40 -0.92
CA ARG A 243 9.27 -31.83 -2.31
C ARG A 243 8.36 -30.89 -3.09
N SER A 244 7.26 -30.46 -2.50
CA SER A 244 6.33 -29.53 -3.12
C SER A 244 6.98 -28.16 -3.39
N MET A 245 7.79 -27.66 -2.45
CA MET A 245 8.56 -26.43 -2.65
C MET A 245 9.64 -26.59 -3.71
N ALA A 246 10.29 -27.75 -3.79
CA ALA A 246 11.25 -28.07 -4.84
C ALA A 246 10.60 -28.11 -6.24
N ASP A 247 9.30 -28.35 -6.33
CA ASP A 247 8.53 -28.24 -7.59
C ASP A 247 8.17 -26.79 -7.97
N GLY A 248 8.54 -25.82 -7.13
CA GLY A 248 8.42 -24.38 -7.43
C GLY A 248 7.21 -23.71 -6.81
N ILE A 249 6.66 -24.26 -5.73
CA ILE A 249 5.57 -23.64 -4.96
C ILE A 249 6.15 -22.90 -3.74
N VAL A 250 5.72 -21.67 -3.50
CA VAL A 250 6.03 -20.95 -2.24
C VAL A 250 5.05 -21.39 -1.17
N TYR A 251 5.54 -21.80 0.00
CA TYR A 251 4.69 -22.12 1.15
C TYR A 251 4.80 -21.06 2.24
N ALA A 252 3.66 -20.57 2.71
CA ALA A 252 3.57 -19.90 4.01
C ALA A 252 2.86 -20.84 4.99
N VAL A 253 3.44 -20.99 6.17
CA VAL A 253 3.02 -21.98 7.17
C VAL A 253 2.88 -21.36 8.55
N ALA A 254 1.91 -21.85 9.33
CA ALA A 254 1.70 -21.35 10.69
C ALA A 254 2.78 -21.85 11.67
N ALA A 255 3.29 -20.95 12.51
CA ALA A 255 4.22 -21.33 13.59
C ALA A 255 3.53 -22.17 14.69
N GLY A 256 2.22 -22.03 14.88
CA GLY A 256 1.41 -22.70 15.90
C GLY A 256 1.00 -21.78 17.06
N ASN A 257 0.02 -22.22 17.85
CA ASN A 257 -0.71 -21.40 18.84
C ASN A 257 -0.58 -21.91 20.29
N LEU A 258 0.59 -22.45 20.67
CA LEU A 258 0.83 -23.08 21.97
C LEU A 258 1.79 -22.29 22.87
N ASN A 259 2.24 -21.11 22.44
CA ASN A 259 3.32 -20.35 23.08
C ASN A 259 4.56 -21.20 23.37
N ALA A 260 4.93 -22.03 22.41
CA ALA A 260 6.01 -23.00 22.51
C ALA A 260 7.04 -22.79 21.38
N ASP A 261 8.12 -23.56 21.42
CA ASP A 261 9.12 -23.59 20.35
C ASP A 261 8.49 -24.15 19.06
N ALA A 262 8.38 -23.33 18.01
CA ALA A 262 7.82 -23.68 16.71
C ALA A 262 8.54 -24.89 16.09
N CYS A 263 9.83 -25.07 16.39
CA CYS A 263 10.61 -26.20 15.89
C CYS A 263 10.11 -27.57 16.39
N ALA A 264 9.30 -27.60 17.46
CA ALA A 264 8.71 -28.82 17.99
C ALA A 264 7.43 -29.26 17.25
N PHE A 265 6.93 -28.48 16.28
CA PHE A 265 5.66 -28.71 15.59
C PHE A 265 5.85 -28.67 14.08
N SER A 266 5.07 -29.46 13.34
CA SER A 266 4.99 -29.32 11.89
C SER A 266 3.68 -28.65 11.47
N PRO A 267 3.68 -27.82 10.43
CA PRO A 267 4.82 -27.38 9.60
C PRO A 267 5.69 -26.26 10.22
N GLY A 268 5.50 -25.86 11.47
CA GLY A 268 6.27 -24.78 12.11
C GLY A 268 7.79 -25.00 12.23
N ASN A 269 8.28 -26.20 11.95
CA ASN A 269 9.70 -26.57 11.94
C ASN A 269 10.36 -26.48 10.55
N MET A 270 9.63 -26.00 9.54
CA MET A 270 10.14 -25.91 8.16
C MET A 270 11.14 -24.77 8.01
N THR A 271 12.24 -25.02 7.30
CA THR A 271 13.32 -24.04 7.06
C THR A 271 13.27 -23.38 5.68
N ASN A 272 12.56 -23.98 4.73
CA ASN A 272 12.44 -23.49 3.35
C ASN A 272 11.07 -22.85 3.06
N ALA A 273 10.15 -22.89 4.02
CA ALA A 273 8.87 -22.21 3.96
C ALA A 273 8.98 -20.83 4.64
N ILE A 274 7.94 -20.00 4.51
CA ILE A 274 7.77 -18.79 5.31
C ILE A 274 6.99 -19.19 6.56
N THR A 275 7.67 -19.44 7.68
CA THR A 275 7.02 -19.79 8.94
C THR A 275 6.61 -18.55 9.72
N VAL A 276 5.31 -18.43 10.01
CA VAL A 276 4.70 -17.16 10.44
C VAL A 276 4.17 -17.22 11.87
N GLY A 277 4.73 -16.37 12.73
CA GLY A 277 4.22 -16.07 14.06
C GLY A 277 3.18 -14.93 14.05
N ALA A 278 2.44 -14.77 15.15
CA ALA A 278 1.40 -13.75 15.27
C ALA A 278 1.79 -12.60 16.21
N THR A 279 1.46 -11.36 15.83
CA THR A 279 1.49 -10.19 16.72
C THR A 279 0.09 -9.79 17.21
N GLN A 280 0.06 -9.03 18.30
CA GLN A 280 -1.15 -8.47 18.89
C GLN A 280 -1.55 -7.16 18.21
N ASN A 281 -2.85 -6.86 18.30
CA ASN A 281 -3.36 -5.52 18.08
C ASN A 281 -3.20 -4.67 19.35
N SER A 282 -1.95 -4.37 19.72
CA SER A 282 -1.58 -3.72 20.98
C SER A 282 -1.00 -2.31 20.78
N GLY A 283 -0.91 -1.84 19.54
CA GLY A 283 -0.27 -0.56 19.21
C GLY A 283 1.27 -0.57 19.27
N ASN A 284 1.90 -1.74 19.43
CA ASN A 284 3.35 -1.86 19.57
C ASN A 284 3.96 -3.16 19.02
N ASP A 285 3.20 -3.93 18.23
CA ASP A 285 3.67 -5.17 17.59
C ASP A 285 4.18 -6.26 18.53
N SER A 286 3.74 -6.25 19.79
CA SER A 286 4.08 -7.33 20.72
C SER A 286 3.63 -8.68 20.16
N LYS A 287 4.44 -9.72 20.39
CA LYS A 287 4.06 -11.10 20.07
C LYS A 287 2.71 -11.44 20.70
N ALA A 288 1.83 -12.11 19.96
CA ALA A 288 0.62 -12.68 20.53
C ALA A 288 0.96 -13.74 21.58
N ASP A 289 0.25 -13.71 22.71
CA ASP A 289 0.56 -14.58 23.85
C ASP A 289 0.49 -16.05 23.49
N TYR A 290 -0.41 -16.43 22.58
CA TYR A 290 -0.53 -17.80 22.07
C TYR A 290 0.51 -18.16 21.00
N SER A 291 1.14 -17.19 20.31
CA SER A 291 2.00 -17.50 19.17
C SER A 291 3.20 -18.31 19.61
N ASN A 292 3.47 -19.41 18.91
CA ASN A 292 4.76 -20.06 18.98
C ASN A 292 5.89 -19.09 18.60
N HIS A 293 7.08 -19.41 19.06
CA HIS A 293 8.30 -18.62 18.95
C HIS A 293 9.47 -19.56 18.65
N GLY A 294 10.67 -19.07 18.43
CA GLY A 294 11.81 -19.94 18.11
C GLY A 294 12.57 -19.44 16.92
N PHE A 295 13.73 -20.05 16.67
CA PHE A 295 14.52 -19.79 15.47
C PHE A 295 13.86 -20.33 14.19
N CYS A 296 12.89 -21.25 14.31
CA CYS A 296 12.08 -21.70 13.17
C CYS A 296 10.97 -20.73 12.77
N VAL A 297 10.74 -19.65 13.54
CA VAL A 297 9.84 -18.58 13.10
C VAL A 297 10.65 -17.59 12.27
N ASP A 298 10.27 -17.41 11.00
CA ASP A 298 10.99 -16.52 10.09
C ASP A 298 10.53 -15.07 10.21
N VAL A 299 9.22 -14.88 10.38
CA VAL A 299 8.56 -13.58 10.38
C VAL A 299 7.29 -13.59 11.23
N PHE A 300 6.94 -12.45 11.79
CA PHE A 300 5.67 -12.21 12.48
C PHE A 300 4.73 -11.38 11.61
N ALA A 301 3.43 -11.62 11.69
CA ALA A 301 2.41 -10.78 11.05
C ALA A 301 1.21 -10.57 11.99
N PRO A 302 0.34 -9.59 11.71
CA PRO A 302 -0.87 -9.37 12.48
C PRO A 302 -1.70 -10.66 12.58
N GLY A 303 -1.95 -11.11 13.81
CA GLY A 303 -2.69 -12.35 14.03
C GLY A 303 -3.79 -12.25 15.08
N ASN A 304 -3.89 -11.17 15.84
CA ASN A 304 -4.94 -11.00 16.86
C ASN A 304 -6.03 -10.03 16.40
N ASN A 305 -7.29 -10.42 16.57
CA ASN A 305 -8.49 -9.63 16.26
C ASN A 305 -8.53 -9.22 14.78
N ILE A 306 -8.36 -10.20 13.89
CA ILE A 306 -8.33 -10.00 12.44
C ILE A 306 -9.72 -10.25 11.87
N ASN A 307 -10.31 -9.20 11.30
CA ASN A 307 -11.60 -9.26 10.63
C ASN A 307 -11.43 -9.74 9.17
N SER A 308 -12.25 -10.69 8.74
CA SER A 308 -12.25 -11.22 7.37
C SER A 308 -13.59 -11.83 6.98
N ALA A 309 -13.71 -12.29 5.74
CA ALA A 309 -14.87 -13.00 5.21
C ALA A 309 -15.23 -14.21 6.08
N SER A 310 -16.53 -14.46 6.24
CA SER A 310 -17.07 -15.59 7.00
C SER A 310 -17.84 -16.53 6.08
N SER A 311 -17.83 -17.83 6.38
CA SER A 311 -18.60 -18.83 5.63
C SER A 311 -20.09 -18.86 5.99
N GLU A 312 -20.56 -18.03 6.92
CA GLU A 312 -21.95 -18.06 7.39
C GLU A 312 -22.95 -17.67 6.29
N PHE A 313 -22.66 -16.63 5.48
CA PHE A 313 -23.46 -16.20 4.31
C PHE A 313 -22.65 -15.25 3.41
N ASP A 314 -23.18 -14.85 2.24
CA ASP A 314 -22.42 -14.17 1.16
C ASP A 314 -21.77 -12.84 1.52
N THR A 315 -22.19 -12.19 2.59
CA THR A 315 -21.68 -10.89 3.04
C THR A 315 -21.18 -10.91 4.48
N ALA A 316 -21.11 -12.09 5.09
CA ALA A 316 -20.77 -12.24 6.49
C ALA A 316 -19.28 -11.92 6.71
N MET A 317 -18.96 -11.24 7.81
CA MET A 317 -17.59 -11.07 8.26
C MET A 317 -17.46 -11.54 9.69
N ARG A 318 -16.26 -11.96 10.07
CA ARG A 318 -15.98 -12.45 11.41
C ARG A 318 -14.55 -12.11 11.83
N GLU A 319 -14.40 -11.80 13.11
CA GLU A 319 -13.11 -11.64 13.75
C GLU A 319 -12.58 -13.00 14.22
N ARG A 320 -11.31 -13.28 13.93
CA ARG A 320 -10.58 -14.44 14.45
C ARG A 320 -9.15 -14.07 14.82
N SER A 321 -8.52 -14.90 15.65
CA SER A 321 -7.13 -14.75 16.08
C SER A 321 -6.37 -16.05 15.89
N GLY A 322 -5.10 -15.96 15.49
CA GLY A 322 -4.21 -17.10 15.32
C GLY A 322 -3.01 -16.83 14.42
N THR A 323 -1.99 -17.70 14.51
CA THR A 323 -0.92 -17.78 13.51
C THR A 323 -1.45 -18.14 12.12
N SER A 324 -2.65 -18.73 12.04
CA SER A 324 -3.38 -18.95 10.78
C SER A 324 -3.66 -17.66 10.01
N GLN A 325 -4.12 -16.61 10.70
CA GLN A 325 -4.38 -15.30 10.13
C GLN A 325 -3.08 -14.61 9.73
N ALA A 326 -2.05 -14.70 10.57
CA ALA A 326 -0.73 -14.18 10.28
C ALA A 326 -0.13 -14.82 9.00
N THR A 327 -0.28 -16.15 8.85
CA THR A 327 0.14 -16.91 7.66
C THR A 327 -0.58 -16.45 6.39
N ALA A 328 -1.86 -16.10 6.50
CA ALA A 328 -2.66 -15.57 5.41
C ALA A 328 -2.13 -14.21 4.91
N PHE A 329 -1.70 -13.33 5.82
CA PHE A 329 -1.03 -12.08 5.43
C PHE A 329 0.27 -12.37 4.67
N ALA A 330 1.11 -13.29 5.16
CA ALA A 330 2.38 -13.62 4.50
C ALA A 330 2.17 -14.21 3.11
N SER A 331 1.16 -15.07 2.93
CA SER A 331 0.76 -15.60 1.62
C SER A 331 0.36 -14.49 0.65
N GLY A 332 -0.40 -13.50 1.14
CA GLY A 332 -0.77 -12.33 0.35
C GLY A 332 0.45 -11.48 -0.03
N VAL A 333 1.36 -11.21 0.92
CA VAL A 333 2.59 -10.45 0.63
C VAL A 333 3.48 -11.19 -0.37
N ALA A 334 3.63 -12.52 -0.24
CA ALA A 334 4.35 -13.33 -1.21
C ALA A 334 3.76 -13.19 -2.63
N ALA A 335 2.43 -13.10 -2.76
CA ALA A 335 1.78 -12.86 -4.06
C ALA A 335 2.11 -11.48 -4.63
N LEU A 336 2.11 -10.44 -3.78
CA LEU A 336 2.51 -9.08 -4.19
C LEU A 336 3.97 -9.05 -4.67
N VAL A 337 4.89 -9.63 -3.89
CA VAL A 337 6.32 -9.72 -4.24
C VAL A 337 6.50 -10.47 -5.56
N TRP A 338 5.85 -11.63 -5.75
CA TRP A 338 6.01 -12.40 -6.98
C TRP A 338 5.39 -11.74 -8.21
N SER A 339 4.30 -10.99 -8.02
CA SER A 339 3.73 -10.20 -9.11
C SER A 339 4.66 -9.07 -9.56
N LEU A 340 5.42 -8.47 -8.64
CA LEU A 340 6.44 -7.46 -8.97
C LEU A 340 7.69 -8.09 -9.61
N HIS A 341 7.97 -9.36 -9.33
CA HIS A 341 9.17 -10.06 -9.79
C HIS A 341 8.85 -11.36 -10.54
N PRO A 342 8.18 -11.29 -11.70
CA PRO A 342 7.64 -12.47 -12.40
C PRO A 342 8.70 -13.46 -12.88
N SER A 343 9.98 -13.07 -12.95
CA SER A 343 11.09 -13.95 -13.35
C SER A 343 11.78 -14.67 -12.19
N ARG A 344 11.42 -14.36 -10.94
CA ARG A 344 12.00 -15.00 -9.76
C ARG A 344 11.45 -16.41 -9.55
N THR A 345 12.30 -17.27 -9.02
CA THR A 345 11.93 -18.60 -8.53
C THR A 345 11.21 -18.53 -7.19
N ALA A 346 10.48 -19.58 -6.82
CA ALA A 346 9.80 -19.67 -5.53
C ALA A 346 10.75 -19.44 -4.33
N ALA A 347 11.94 -20.04 -4.36
CA ALA A 347 12.93 -19.87 -3.30
C ALA A 347 13.43 -18.41 -3.17
N GLU A 348 13.60 -17.71 -4.30
CA GLU A 348 13.95 -16.29 -4.26
C GLU A 348 12.80 -15.44 -3.72
N ILE A 349 11.54 -15.75 -4.06
CA ILE A 349 10.38 -15.04 -3.51
C ILE A 349 10.27 -15.22 -1.99
N THR A 350 10.49 -16.44 -1.47
CA THR A 350 10.57 -16.68 -0.02
C THR A 350 11.63 -15.77 0.62
N ASN A 351 12.82 -15.68 0.03
CA ASN A 351 13.89 -14.83 0.55
C ASN A 351 13.55 -13.33 0.44
N ASP A 352 12.95 -12.90 -0.67
CA ASP A 352 12.57 -11.51 -0.91
C ASP A 352 11.53 -11.05 0.15
N VAL A 353 10.52 -11.88 0.46
CA VAL A 353 9.56 -11.59 1.55
C VAL A 353 10.25 -11.40 2.90
N LEU A 354 11.22 -12.26 3.22
CA LEU A 354 11.95 -12.16 4.49
C LEU A 354 12.93 -10.98 4.51
N HIS A 355 13.42 -10.55 3.36
CA HIS A 355 14.37 -9.45 3.23
C HIS A 355 13.69 -8.08 3.39
N ILE A 356 12.47 -7.92 2.85
CA ILE A 356 11.71 -6.66 2.95
C ILE A 356 11.04 -6.46 4.31
N ALA A 357 10.97 -7.50 5.14
CA ALA A 357 10.38 -7.44 6.47
C ALA A 357 11.11 -6.43 7.39
N ILE A 358 10.38 -5.83 8.33
CA ILE A 358 10.95 -4.88 9.29
C ILE A 358 11.72 -5.64 10.35
N HIS A 359 13.04 -5.46 10.37
CA HIS A 359 13.92 -6.09 11.34
C HIS A 359 13.89 -5.38 12.71
N GLY A 360 13.91 -6.16 13.79
CA GLY A 360 13.95 -5.64 15.17
C GLY A 360 12.61 -5.02 15.65
N ALA A 361 11.51 -5.29 14.95
CA ALA A 361 10.21 -4.66 15.21
C ALA A 361 9.52 -5.16 16.48
N ILE A 362 9.68 -6.43 16.84
CA ILE A 362 8.98 -7.05 17.97
C ILE A 362 9.69 -6.68 19.28
N PRO A 363 9.02 -5.98 20.21
CA PRO A 363 9.64 -5.53 21.45
C PRO A 363 9.98 -6.71 22.37
N ASN A 364 11.12 -6.62 23.06
CA ASN A 364 11.59 -7.60 24.07
C ASN A 364 11.70 -9.06 23.58
N TYR A 365 11.83 -9.29 22.26
CA TYR A 365 11.81 -10.64 21.69
C TYR A 365 13.17 -11.37 21.70
N GLY A 366 14.28 -10.66 21.96
CA GLY A 366 15.62 -11.25 22.04
C GLY A 366 16.30 -11.50 20.68
N LEU A 367 17.23 -12.47 20.63
CA LEU A 367 18.14 -12.73 19.50
C LEU A 367 17.64 -13.76 18.46
N GLN A 368 16.32 -13.96 18.34
CA GLN A 368 15.73 -14.84 17.32
C GLN A 368 15.26 -13.99 16.13
N PRO A 369 14.94 -14.56 14.94
CA PRO A 369 14.54 -13.74 13.79
C PRO A 369 13.40 -12.79 14.17
N ASN A 370 13.77 -11.54 14.41
CA ASN A 370 12.87 -10.50 14.85
C ASN A 370 12.52 -9.72 13.59
N ARG A 371 11.52 -10.22 12.86
CA ARG A 371 11.06 -9.64 11.61
C ARG A 371 9.56 -9.48 11.68
N LEU A 372 9.06 -8.33 11.26
CA LEU A 372 7.64 -8.11 11.05
C LEU A 372 7.36 -8.01 9.55
N LEU A 373 6.35 -8.75 9.10
CA LEU A 373 5.93 -8.80 7.71
C LEU A 373 5.62 -7.40 7.19
N PHE A 374 6.09 -7.13 5.98
CA PHE A 374 5.95 -5.83 5.34
C PHE A 374 5.59 -5.99 3.87
N VAL A 375 4.73 -5.11 3.36
CA VAL A 375 4.33 -5.05 1.96
C VAL A 375 5.47 -4.45 1.15
N PRO A 376 5.82 -5.02 -0.03
CA PRO A 376 6.90 -4.48 -0.85
C PRO A 376 6.61 -3.03 -1.24
N ARG A 377 7.38 -2.11 -0.66
CA ARG A 377 7.27 -0.68 -0.96
C ARG A 377 8.64 -0.04 -0.82
N THR A 378 9.03 0.73 -1.81
CA THR A 378 10.13 1.67 -1.64
C THR A 378 9.56 2.99 -1.11
N VAL A 379 10.20 3.57 -0.09
CA VAL A 379 9.81 4.87 0.46
C VAL A 379 10.94 5.86 0.21
N VAL A 380 10.66 6.93 -0.54
CA VAL A 380 11.60 8.05 -0.72
C VAL A 380 11.47 9.02 0.46
N SER A 381 12.59 9.35 1.08
CA SER A 381 12.72 10.26 2.22
C SER A 381 13.67 11.41 1.91
N GLY A 382 13.66 12.44 2.77
CA GLY A 382 14.59 13.56 2.65
C GLY A 382 14.26 14.57 1.54
N LEU A 383 13.04 14.53 0.97
CA LEU A 383 12.54 15.51 -0.01
C LEU A 383 11.49 16.46 0.63
N PRO A 384 11.86 17.37 1.56
CA PRO A 384 10.94 18.38 2.06
C PRO A 384 10.67 19.45 0.99
N ALA A 385 9.71 20.35 1.26
CA ALA A 385 9.58 21.57 0.48
C ALA A 385 10.89 22.37 0.53
N LEU A 386 11.44 22.74 -0.63
CA LEU A 386 12.73 23.40 -0.76
C LEU A 386 12.56 24.90 -1.03
N LEU A 387 13.37 25.73 -0.37
CA LEU A 387 13.52 27.15 -0.68
C LEU A 387 14.96 27.41 -1.11
N SER A 388 15.16 28.12 -2.22
CA SER A 388 16.50 28.44 -2.73
C SER A 388 16.55 29.84 -3.35
N LEU A 389 17.76 30.41 -3.43
CA LEU A 389 17.98 31.70 -4.09
C LEU A 389 18.31 31.51 -5.57
N PRO A 390 17.79 32.35 -6.48
CA PRO A 390 18.12 32.31 -7.90
C PRO A 390 19.62 32.27 -8.16
N GLY A 391 20.06 31.39 -9.06
CA GLY A 391 21.46 31.30 -9.49
C GLY A 391 22.42 30.67 -8.48
N ARG A 392 21.96 30.12 -7.36
CA ARG A 392 22.80 29.36 -6.43
C ARG A 392 22.91 27.88 -6.81
N THR A 393 24.02 27.27 -6.44
CA THR A 393 24.18 25.82 -6.55
C THR A 393 23.44 25.14 -5.41
N VAL A 394 22.68 24.11 -5.72
CA VAL A 394 22.04 23.22 -4.77
C VAL A 394 22.79 21.89 -4.72
N SER A 395 22.84 21.29 -3.53
CA SER A 395 23.30 19.93 -3.28
C SER A 395 22.45 19.36 -2.15
N ARG A 396 21.62 18.36 -2.44
CA ARG A 396 20.66 17.76 -1.51
C ARG A 396 20.61 16.25 -1.70
N GLN A 397 20.86 15.54 -0.62
CA GLN A 397 20.80 14.08 -0.59
C GLN A 397 19.38 13.65 -0.22
N VAL A 398 18.76 12.82 -1.07
CA VAL A 398 17.54 12.09 -0.69
C VAL A 398 17.89 10.66 -0.25
N GLY A 399 17.01 10.03 0.52
CA GLY A 399 17.19 8.67 1.03
C GLY A 399 16.05 7.76 0.59
N ALA A 400 16.29 6.46 0.51
CA ALA A 400 15.26 5.45 0.29
C ALA A 400 15.30 4.44 1.44
N ALA A 401 14.13 3.92 1.80
CA ALA A 401 13.98 2.89 2.81
C ALA A 401 12.91 1.88 2.38
N ALA A 402 12.82 0.80 3.15
CA ALA A 402 11.81 -0.26 3.04
C ALA A 402 11.83 -1.09 1.73
N GLY A 403 12.76 -0.82 0.81
CA GLY A 403 13.08 -1.66 -0.34
C GLY A 403 14.42 -2.39 -0.20
N VAL A 404 14.79 -3.15 -1.23
CA VAL A 404 16.05 -3.91 -1.28
C VAL A 404 17.18 -3.09 -1.90
N ALA A 405 18.27 -2.85 -1.19
CA ALA A 405 19.43 -2.15 -1.78
C ALA A 405 20.16 -3.01 -2.84
N PRO A 406 20.86 -2.42 -3.83
CA PRO A 406 21.02 -0.99 -4.07
C PRO A 406 19.79 -0.32 -4.70
N TYR A 407 19.66 0.98 -4.46
CA TYR A 407 18.61 1.79 -5.07
C TYR A 407 19.12 2.53 -6.30
N THR A 408 18.26 2.65 -7.30
CA THR A 408 18.42 3.53 -8.45
C THR A 408 17.43 4.69 -8.37
N TRP A 409 17.81 5.84 -8.92
CA TRP A 409 17.14 7.11 -8.68
C TRP A 409 16.76 7.81 -9.98
N SER A 410 15.56 8.36 -10.01
CA SER A 410 15.12 9.27 -11.06
C SER A 410 14.32 10.43 -10.48
N ALA A 411 14.19 11.52 -11.21
CA ALA A 411 13.40 12.67 -10.79
C ALA A 411 12.75 13.36 -11.98
N THR A 412 11.54 13.85 -11.78
CA THR A 412 10.78 14.65 -12.75
C THR A 412 10.43 16.00 -12.13
N GLY A 413 10.23 17.02 -12.98
CA GLY A 413 9.88 18.37 -12.54
C GLY A 413 11.01 19.14 -11.84
N LEU A 414 12.25 18.66 -11.90
CA LEU A 414 13.42 19.40 -11.41
C LEU A 414 13.60 20.74 -12.17
N PRO A 415 14.07 21.81 -11.49
CA PRO A 415 14.40 23.06 -12.15
C PRO A 415 15.45 22.85 -13.26
N THR A 416 15.34 23.60 -14.36
CA THR A 416 16.33 23.59 -15.44
C THR A 416 17.74 23.85 -14.87
N GLY A 417 18.70 22.95 -15.15
CA GLY A 417 20.07 23.04 -14.63
C GLY A 417 20.31 22.27 -13.32
N VAL A 418 19.30 21.57 -12.81
CA VAL A 418 19.39 20.64 -11.66
C VAL A 418 19.11 19.21 -12.13
N THR A 419 19.90 18.27 -11.65
CA THR A 419 19.81 16.83 -11.96
C THR A 419 19.89 15.98 -10.71
N ILE A 420 19.37 14.75 -10.75
CA ILE A 420 19.58 13.73 -9.72
C ILE A 420 20.64 12.72 -10.18
N ASN A 421 21.56 12.34 -9.30
CA ASN A 421 22.48 11.24 -9.57
C ASN A 421 21.72 9.90 -9.48
N PRO A 422 21.73 9.07 -10.53
CA PRO A 422 20.90 7.87 -10.59
C PRO A 422 21.34 6.74 -9.64
N THR A 423 22.53 6.81 -9.07
CA THR A 423 23.07 5.77 -8.16
C THR A 423 23.06 6.23 -6.72
N THR A 424 23.29 7.52 -6.47
CA THR A 424 23.38 8.04 -5.10
C THR A 424 22.12 8.74 -4.64
N GLY A 425 21.24 9.20 -5.53
CA GLY A 425 20.09 10.04 -5.18
C GLY A 425 20.48 11.50 -4.87
N LEU A 426 21.71 11.93 -5.16
CA LEU A 426 22.12 13.32 -4.93
C LEU A 426 21.48 14.25 -5.97
N ILE A 427 20.58 15.14 -5.52
CA ILE A 427 20.05 16.24 -6.32
C ILE A 427 21.04 17.41 -6.28
N SER A 428 21.59 17.78 -7.43
CA SER A 428 22.57 18.87 -7.52
C SER A 428 22.50 19.63 -8.83
N GLY A 429 22.99 20.87 -8.82
CA GLY A 429 23.05 21.73 -10.00
C GLY A 429 22.84 23.20 -9.68
N ARG A 430 22.72 24.04 -10.71
CA ARG A 430 22.52 25.49 -10.53
C ARG A 430 21.06 25.83 -10.75
N VAL A 431 20.42 26.42 -9.75
CA VAL A 431 19.00 26.77 -9.84
C VAL A 431 18.79 27.98 -10.77
N PRO A 432 17.72 27.99 -11.58
CA PRO A 432 17.44 29.05 -12.53
C PRO A 432 16.88 30.32 -11.85
N GLY A 433 16.28 31.23 -12.63
CA GLY A 433 15.57 32.40 -12.12
C GLY A 433 14.39 32.05 -11.22
N LYS A 434 13.76 33.08 -10.63
CA LYS A 434 12.63 32.92 -9.70
C LYS A 434 11.51 32.07 -10.33
N SER A 435 11.13 30.99 -9.65
CA SER A 435 10.05 30.09 -10.09
C SER A 435 9.69 29.10 -8.99
N THR A 436 8.53 28.46 -9.13
CA THR A 436 8.11 27.34 -8.29
C THR A 436 8.00 26.09 -9.13
N TRP A 437 8.57 25.00 -8.65
CA TRP A 437 8.61 23.70 -9.31
C TRP A 437 7.95 22.65 -8.42
N THR A 438 7.25 21.70 -9.03
CA THR A 438 6.79 20.47 -8.35
C THR A 438 7.76 19.38 -8.74
N VAL A 439 8.55 18.91 -7.78
CA VAL A 439 9.57 17.88 -7.99
C VAL A 439 9.07 16.56 -7.47
N THR A 440 9.12 15.54 -8.31
CA THR A 440 8.86 14.15 -7.90
C THR A 440 10.15 13.38 -8.04
N VAL A 441 10.60 12.75 -6.95
CA VAL A 441 11.74 11.85 -6.93
C VAL A 441 11.25 10.43 -6.77
N THR A 442 11.80 9.53 -7.58
CA THR A 442 11.49 8.11 -7.57
C THR A 442 12.76 7.32 -7.25
N ALA A 443 12.67 6.43 -6.27
CA ALA A 443 13.65 5.39 -6.03
C ALA A 443 13.09 4.06 -6.53
N THR A 444 13.94 3.27 -7.18
CA THR A 444 13.67 1.89 -7.58
C THR A 444 14.69 1.02 -6.88
N ASP A 445 14.23 0.07 -6.09
CA ASP A 445 15.09 -0.86 -5.36
C ASP A 445 15.64 -1.97 -6.29
N ALA A 446 16.49 -2.83 -5.76
CA ALA A 446 17.16 -3.91 -6.50
C ALA A 446 16.20 -4.98 -7.01
N THR A 447 15.01 -5.08 -6.44
CA THR A 447 13.97 -5.99 -6.95
C THR A 447 13.14 -5.32 -8.04
N GLY A 448 13.16 -3.98 -8.14
CA GLY A 448 12.41 -3.22 -9.13
C GLY A 448 11.15 -2.57 -8.56
N THR A 449 10.93 -2.71 -7.25
CA THR A 449 9.88 -1.99 -6.53
C THR A 449 10.19 -0.51 -6.56
N THR A 450 9.18 0.33 -6.82
CA THR A 450 9.38 1.78 -6.89
C THR A 450 8.66 2.52 -5.77
N GLY A 451 9.22 3.65 -5.41
CA GLY A 451 8.72 4.56 -4.39
C GLY A 451 8.92 5.97 -4.85
N SER A 452 7.93 6.85 -4.65
CA SER A 452 8.06 8.24 -5.05
C SER A 452 7.65 9.21 -3.95
N ALA A 453 8.36 10.32 -3.83
CA ALA A 453 7.98 11.47 -3.01
C ALA A 453 7.88 12.70 -3.90
N THR A 454 6.87 13.53 -3.65
CA THR A 454 6.66 14.79 -4.37
C THR A 454 6.71 15.96 -3.41
N ALA A 455 7.46 17.01 -3.77
CA ALA A 455 7.57 18.22 -2.98
C ALA A 455 7.57 19.48 -3.86
N THR A 456 7.16 20.59 -3.27
CA THR A 456 7.24 21.90 -3.91
C THR A 456 8.60 22.53 -3.65
N TRP A 457 9.29 22.96 -4.69
CA TRP A 457 10.53 23.73 -4.60
C TRP A 457 10.30 25.17 -5.08
N ARG A 458 10.47 26.14 -4.17
CA ARG A 458 10.40 27.57 -4.46
C ARG A 458 11.80 28.16 -4.63
N ILE A 459 12.00 28.90 -5.70
CA ILE A 459 13.20 29.71 -5.95
C ILE A 459 12.79 31.17 -5.89
N GLU A 460 13.22 31.88 -4.84
CA GLU A 460 12.79 33.24 -4.55
C GLU A 460 13.98 34.11 -4.15
N SER A 461 13.88 35.43 -4.32
CA SER A 461 14.93 36.34 -3.81
C SER A 461 14.87 36.39 -2.29
N ALA A 462 16.02 36.42 -1.62
CA ALA A 462 16.08 36.84 -0.23
C ALA A 462 15.65 38.32 -0.19
N CYS A 463 14.47 38.58 0.37
CA CYS A 463 14.22 39.91 0.90
C CYS A 463 14.96 39.97 2.24
N LEU A 464 16.22 40.45 2.22
CA LEU A 464 16.84 40.91 3.45
C LEU A 464 16.03 42.12 3.91
N GLN A 465 15.57 42.05 5.15
CA GLN A 465 14.62 42.93 5.82
C GLN A 465 15.18 44.34 6.10
N PHE A 466 15.82 44.99 5.12
CA PHE A 466 16.46 46.31 5.26
C PHE A 466 16.31 47.25 4.06
N CYS A 467 15.42 46.99 3.09
CA CYS A 467 15.27 47.88 1.93
C CYS A 467 14.26 49.04 2.11
N ASN A 468 13.69 49.24 3.30
CA ASN A 468 12.83 50.39 3.58
C ASN A 468 13.34 51.19 4.78
N SER A 469 14.48 51.86 4.60
CA SER A 469 14.82 53.07 5.37
C SER A 469 14.88 54.22 4.36
N PRO A 470 14.02 55.25 4.45
CA PRO A 470 14.24 56.48 3.70
C PRO A 470 15.55 57.10 4.18
N SER A 471 16.39 57.54 3.27
CA SER A 471 17.51 58.41 3.56
C SER A 471 16.99 59.76 4.06
N GLU A 472 16.96 59.98 5.37
CA GLU A 472 17.05 61.35 5.90
C GLU A 472 18.50 61.78 5.73
N GLY A 473 18.74 62.59 4.70
CA GLY A 473 19.92 63.40 4.58
C GLY A 473 19.68 64.74 5.27
N ASP A 474 20.57 65.08 6.20
CA ASP A 474 20.76 66.43 6.74
C ASP A 474 20.99 67.43 5.59
N THR A 475 20.15 68.48 5.55
CA THR A 475 20.55 69.90 5.70
C THR A 475 19.34 70.75 6.01
#